data_AF-U6G561-F1
#
_entry.id   AF-U6G561-F1
#
_cell.length_a   1.000
_cell.length_b   1.000
_cell.length_c   1.000
_cell.angle_alpha   90.00
_cell.angle_beta   90.00
_cell.angle_gamma   90.00
#
_symmetry.space_group_name_H-M   'P 1'
#
loop_
_entity.id
_entity.type
_entity.pdbx_description
1 polymer ?
#
loop_
_entity_poly.entity_id
_entity_poly.type
_entity_poly.pdbx_seq_one_letter_code
_entity_poly.pdbx_strand_id
1 'polypeptide(L)'
;MKGAVFHRACGSLGEGRLKACSQTRSGVTLLESELKQIEAIASGLPADEDSERQNELKRMAEKQKEAAERVSGWQNLLCNARQRRLLERQLEQRRKEEELLMQDKEEEMRRQQLEEALIERARAVTLGRDERVRAFIRAQMIADTVAGQREQLRWAEEKRSMEQLRQHDLSREQQDMCRRLAEREQREKHAQQAKAMQAQAFLRQQINEIAHRKKQESEKLAVEAEAAKRQLEEEQQTEREAEKAKQEESKRLYRELVRANEELQERRKAAEIQKKAEEALAFACAAKLHQRETMIRQRKEELRAWALERSERLTAQGAKALAAAQAEEARHQEIQAERFEADAKKAEEAEQLRRVDMQLQLKESRDNQIEEKRREKERKMRDDSAYAESLSRAAIAAQAEEERKLQEQRHKLWKVGEDQKRQARERQESKKQQKEQALEEDRKADEKLREADLKLQRFAEQGIAAAKAVGAEWRILEKAKNRLLHQSSIESHPRSKDADGGTETRRSPVLSIA
;
A
#
# COMPACT_ATOMS: atom_id res chain seq x y z
N MET A 1 34.78 25.43 -50.81
CA MET A 1 34.16 26.75 -51.09
C MET A 1 35.22 27.81 -50.80
N LYS A 2 35.89 28.37 -51.82
CA LYS A 2 35.70 29.75 -52.33
C LYS A 2 35.39 30.72 -51.17
N GLY A 3 36.26 31.61 -50.68
CA GLY A 3 37.29 32.42 -51.35
C GLY A 3 36.71 33.79 -51.68
N ALA A 4 36.97 34.81 -50.86
CA ALA A 4 36.75 36.22 -51.22
C ALA A 4 37.75 37.11 -50.44
N VAL A 5 38.80 37.52 -51.14
CA VAL A 5 39.75 38.58 -50.80
C VAL A 5 39.24 39.84 -51.51
N PHE A 6 39.25 41.00 -50.84
CA PHE A 6 39.12 42.30 -51.49
C PHE A 6 40.36 43.19 -51.24
N HIS A 7 40.86 43.70 -52.37
CA HIS A 7 41.98 44.60 -52.61
C HIS A 7 41.81 46.00 -51.98
N ARG A 8 42.86 46.64 -51.44
CA ARG A 8 43.85 47.55 -52.08
C ARG A 8 43.30 48.90 -52.56
N ALA A 9 43.79 49.98 -51.95
CA ALA A 9 44.19 51.28 -52.56
C ALA A 9 44.96 52.06 -51.45
N CYS A 10 46.29 52.20 -51.46
CA CYS A 10 47.17 52.99 -52.33
C CYS A 10 46.75 54.46 -52.48
N GLY A 11 47.56 55.36 -51.91
CA GLY A 11 47.46 56.81 -52.04
C GLY A 11 48.72 57.50 -51.50
N SER A 12 49.83 57.32 -52.23
CA SER A 12 51.06 58.13 -52.15
C SER A 12 50.85 59.39 -53.00
N LEU A 13 51.49 60.50 -52.60
CA LEU A 13 52.01 61.66 -53.37
C LEU A 13 52.04 62.89 -52.42
N GLY A 14 53.11 63.67 -52.29
CA GLY A 14 54.38 63.66 -52.98
C GLY A 14 55.33 64.70 -52.37
N GLU A 15 56.61 64.43 -52.51
CA GLU A 15 57.68 65.42 -52.44
C GLU A 15 57.54 66.39 -53.62
N GLY A 16 57.71 67.69 -53.36
CA GLY A 16 57.59 68.74 -54.38
C GLY A 16 58.69 69.79 -54.23
N ARG A 17 59.90 69.43 -54.68
CA ARG A 17 61.05 70.31 -54.89
C ARG A 17 60.79 71.17 -56.14
N LEU A 18 60.61 72.48 -56.01
CA LEU A 18 60.64 73.41 -57.16
C LEU A 18 61.96 74.17 -57.21
N LYS A 19 62.82 73.71 -58.13
CA LYS A 19 63.92 74.47 -58.71
C LYS A 19 63.36 75.41 -59.78
N ALA A 20 63.92 76.62 -59.78
CA ALA A 20 64.23 77.49 -60.92
C ALA A 20 63.19 77.70 -62.04
N CYS A 21 62.79 78.96 -62.21
CA CYS A 21 62.63 79.52 -63.56
C CYS A 21 63.16 80.96 -63.57
N SER A 22 64.32 81.13 -64.19
CA SER A 22 64.88 82.40 -64.63
C SER A 22 64.23 82.80 -65.94
N GLN A 23 63.51 83.92 -65.97
CA GLN A 23 63.18 84.63 -67.21
C GLN A 23 63.52 86.12 -67.07
N THR A 24 64.76 86.40 -67.42
CA THR A 24 65.19 87.68 -67.99
C THR A 24 64.38 88.01 -69.25
N ARG A 25 63.73 89.18 -69.28
CA ARG A 25 63.50 89.97 -70.49
C ARG A 25 63.91 91.40 -70.16
N SER A 26 65.15 91.72 -70.54
CA SER A 26 65.50 92.51 -71.73
C SER A 26 65.24 93.99 -71.48
N GLY A 27 66.33 94.71 -71.21
CA GLY A 27 66.34 96.16 -71.19
C GLY A 27 65.77 96.68 -72.51
N VAL A 28 64.75 97.52 -72.38
CA VAL A 28 64.24 98.31 -73.49
C VAL A 28 65.31 99.37 -73.75
N THR A 29 66.10 99.17 -74.79
CA THR A 29 66.90 100.21 -75.40
C THR A 29 65.93 101.20 -76.02
N LEU A 30 65.64 102.29 -75.32
CA LEU A 30 64.90 103.42 -75.88
C LEU A 30 65.74 103.98 -77.04
N LEU A 31 65.15 104.03 -78.24
CA LEU A 31 65.76 104.70 -79.39
C LEU A 31 65.89 106.21 -79.08
N GLU A 32 66.92 106.89 -79.59
CA GLU A 32 67.08 108.34 -79.38
C GLU A 32 65.83 109.15 -79.80
N SER A 33 65.02 108.65 -80.74
CA SER A 33 63.73 109.24 -81.09
C SER A 33 62.67 109.13 -79.98
N GLU A 34 62.69 108.05 -79.19
CA GLU A 34 61.81 107.83 -78.05
C GLU A 34 62.28 108.62 -76.83
N LEU A 35 63.60 108.77 -76.63
CA LEU A 35 64.17 109.70 -75.64
C LEU A 35 63.83 111.15 -75.97
N LYS A 36 63.89 111.57 -77.25
CA LYS A 36 63.42 112.89 -77.70
C LYS A 36 61.90 113.07 -77.58
N GLN A 37 61.11 112.02 -77.76
CA GLN A 37 59.66 112.07 -77.53
C GLN A 37 59.31 112.12 -76.04
N ILE A 38 60.04 111.43 -75.18
CA ILE A 38 59.89 111.55 -73.72
C ILE A 38 60.40 112.93 -73.25
N GLU A 39 61.47 113.48 -73.84
CA GLU A 39 61.88 114.88 -73.65
C GLU A 39 60.80 115.86 -74.15
N ALA A 40 60.15 115.60 -75.29
CA ALA A 40 59.04 116.41 -75.82
C ALA A 40 57.78 116.35 -74.94
N ILE A 41 57.47 115.17 -74.38
CA ILE A 41 56.39 114.94 -73.41
C ILE A 41 56.73 115.59 -72.06
N ALA A 42 58.00 115.58 -71.63
CA ALA A 42 58.47 116.26 -70.43
C ALA A 42 58.60 117.80 -70.61
N SER A 43 58.73 118.30 -71.84
CA SER A 43 58.85 119.73 -72.17
C SER A 43 57.51 120.44 -72.48
N GLY A 44 56.38 119.74 -72.42
CA GLY A 44 55.05 120.37 -72.30
C GLY A 44 54.55 121.17 -73.52
N LEU A 45 54.43 120.54 -74.69
CA LEU A 45 53.64 121.09 -75.82
C LEU A 45 52.70 120.02 -76.41
N PRO A 46 51.36 120.18 -76.31
CA PRO A 46 50.40 119.24 -76.90
C PRO A 46 50.07 119.61 -78.35
N ALA A 47 49.88 118.62 -79.22
CA ALA A 47 49.20 118.78 -80.51
C ALA A 47 47.99 117.84 -80.55
N ASP A 48 46.85 118.43 -80.90
CA ASP A 48 45.47 118.06 -80.57
C ASP A 48 44.96 116.69 -81.02
N GLU A 49 44.08 116.14 -80.17
CA GLU A 49 43.28 114.93 -80.34
C GLU A 49 41.84 115.23 -80.79
N ASP A 50 41.26 114.36 -81.63
CA ASP A 50 39.86 114.38 -82.06
C ASP A 50 38.88 114.13 -80.88
N SER A 51 38.19 115.21 -80.47
CA SER A 51 37.21 115.32 -79.37
C SER A 51 36.11 114.23 -79.32
N GLU A 52 35.69 113.66 -80.44
CA GLU A 52 34.55 112.74 -80.48
C GLU A 52 34.87 111.35 -79.90
N ARG A 53 36.09 110.82 -80.11
CA ARG A 53 36.52 109.53 -79.56
C ARG A 53 36.65 109.54 -78.04
N GLN A 54 37.10 110.66 -77.46
CA GLN A 54 37.18 110.79 -76.01
C GLN A 54 35.79 110.72 -75.34
N ASN A 55 34.76 111.25 -75.98
CA ASN A 55 33.41 111.28 -75.41
C ASN A 55 32.76 109.89 -75.37
N GLU A 56 32.99 109.04 -76.38
CA GLU A 56 32.53 107.65 -76.36
C GLU A 56 33.28 106.80 -75.33
N LEU A 57 34.60 106.97 -75.21
CA LEU A 57 35.41 106.30 -74.18
C LEU A 57 34.97 106.70 -72.77
N LYS A 58 34.65 107.98 -72.52
CA LYS A 58 34.09 108.45 -71.25
C LYS A 58 32.75 107.79 -70.93
N ARG A 59 31.82 107.73 -71.90
CA ARG A 59 30.52 107.06 -71.73
C ARG A 59 30.66 105.55 -71.47
N MET A 60 31.59 104.89 -72.16
CA MET A 60 31.90 103.46 -71.93
C MET A 60 32.49 103.23 -70.53
N ALA A 61 33.41 104.11 -70.09
CA ALA A 61 34.00 104.03 -68.76
C ALA A 61 32.96 104.30 -67.65
N GLU A 62 32.06 105.27 -67.84
CA GLU A 62 30.95 105.54 -66.93
C GLU A 62 30.00 104.34 -66.82
N LYS A 63 29.61 103.74 -67.94
CA LYS A 63 28.79 102.51 -67.94
C LYS A 63 29.49 101.33 -67.26
N GLN A 64 30.81 101.20 -67.42
CA GLN A 64 31.60 100.17 -66.73
C GLN A 64 31.69 100.43 -65.22
N LYS A 65 31.82 101.69 -64.79
CA LYS A 65 31.78 102.07 -63.37
C LYS A 65 30.43 101.78 -62.75
N GLU A 66 29.33 102.18 -63.40
CA GLU A 66 27.98 101.85 -62.94
C GLU A 66 27.75 100.33 -62.86
N ALA A 67 28.26 99.55 -63.82
CA ALA A 67 28.18 98.10 -63.79
C ALA A 67 28.99 97.50 -62.64
N ALA A 68 30.22 97.99 -62.39
CA ALA A 68 31.06 97.55 -61.29
C ALA A 68 30.43 97.88 -59.92
N GLU A 69 29.82 99.05 -59.78
CA GLU A 69 29.12 99.46 -58.55
C GLU A 69 27.89 98.58 -58.30
N ARG A 70 27.07 98.31 -59.33
CA ARG A 70 25.93 97.37 -59.22
C ARG A 70 26.37 95.97 -58.83
N VAL A 71 27.53 95.52 -59.33
CA VAL A 71 28.06 94.18 -59.08
C VAL A 71 28.76 94.09 -57.72
N SER A 72 29.34 95.18 -57.19
CA SER A 72 30.05 95.16 -55.90
C SER A 72 29.15 94.75 -54.72
N GLY A 73 27.84 95.04 -54.78
CA GLY A 73 26.84 94.59 -53.81
C GLY A 73 26.38 93.13 -53.97
N TRP A 74 26.81 92.42 -55.01
CA TRP A 74 26.37 91.05 -55.26
C TRP A 74 27.12 90.09 -54.34
N GLN A 75 26.35 89.44 -53.47
CA GLN A 75 26.87 88.46 -52.52
C GLN A 75 27.43 87.20 -53.20
N ASN A 76 27.00 86.91 -54.43
CA ASN A 76 27.37 85.71 -55.18
C ASN A 76 28.64 85.87 -56.05
N LEU A 77 29.37 86.97 -55.89
CA LEU A 77 30.68 87.12 -56.51
C LEU A 77 31.68 86.11 -55.94
N LEU A 78 32.56 85.59 -56.80
CA LEU A 78 33.62 84.65 -56.40
C LEU A 78 34.50 85.23 -55.28
N CYS A 79 34.81 86.53 -55.32
CA CYS A 79 35.59 87.20 -54.26
C CYS A 79 34.85 87.20 -52.91
N ASN A 80 33.57 87.54 -52.90
CA ASN A 80 32.74 87.53 -51.68
C ASN A 80 32.56 86.10 -51.14
N ALA A 81 32.37 85.10 -52.01
CA ALA A 81 32.31 83.69 -51.62
C ALA A 81 33.63 83.17 -51.01
N ARG A 82 34.78 83.58 -51.55
CA ARG A 82 36.11 83.26 -50.98
C ARG A 82 36.29 83.90 -49.60
N GLN A 83 35.91 85.17 -49.44
CA GLN A 83 36.03 85.88 -48.17
C GLN A 83 35.10 85.30 -47.10
N ARG A 84 33.86 84.91 -47.45
CA ARG A 84 32.95 84.18 -46.56
C ARG A 84 33.54 82.85 -46.11
N ARG A 85 34.06 82.03 -47.03
CA ARG A 85 34.72 80.76 -46.67
C ARG A 85 35.91 80.94 -45.73
N LEU A 86 36.67 82.02 -45.86
CA LEU A 86 37.78 82.32 -44.95
C LEU A 86 37.27 82.71 -43.55
N LEU A 87 36.23 83.55 -43.47
CA LEU A 87 35.61 83.94 -42.21
C LEU A 87 34.93 82.74 -41.52
N GLU A 88 34.23 81.89 -42.27
CA GLU A 88 33.65 80.64 -41.77
C GLU A 88 34.72 79.72 -41.19
N ARG A 89 35.85 79.54 -41.90
CA ARG A 89 36.98 78.75 -41.39
C ARG A 89 37.59 79.35 -40.12
N GLN A 90 37.72 80.66 -40.02
CA GLN A 90 38.22 81.32 -38.81
C GLN A 90 37.26 81.15 -37.62
N LEU A 91 35.95 81.24 -37.86
CA LEU A 91 34.93 80.99 -36.84
C LEU A 91 34.91 79.53 -36.40
N GLU A 92 35.04 78.58 -37.33
CA GLU A 92 35.17 77.15 -37.02
C GLU A 92 36.43 76.85 -36.21
N GLN A 93 37.56 77.50 -36.52
CA GLN A 93 38.80 77.36 -35.74
C GLN A 93 38.62 77.87 -34.31
N ARG A 94 38.01 79.05 -34.12
CA ARG A 94 37.71 79.58 -32.78
C ARG A 94 36.79 78.68 -31.97
N ARG A 95 35.74 78.14 -32.59
CA ARG A 95 34.84 77.17 -31.92
C ARG A 95 35.57 75.92 -31.48
N LYS A 96 36.47 75.38 -32.32
CA LYS A 96 37.29 74.22 -31.96
C LYS A 96 38.25 74.53 -30.81
N GLU A 97 38.85 75.71 -30.79
CA GLU A 97 39.71 76.15 -29.68
C GLU A 97 38.92 76.31 -28.37
N GLU A 98 37.72 76.89 -28.43
CA GLU A 98 36.81 77.00 -27.27
C GLU A 98 36.34 75.64 -26.75
N GLU A 99 35.99 74.71 -27.64
CA GLU A 99 35.61 73.33 -27.28
C GLU A 99 36.76 72.58 -26.61
N LEU A 100 37.99 72.71 -27.11
CA LEU A 100 39.17 72.09 -26.49
C LEU A 100 39.43 72.66 -25.09
N LEU A 101 39.33 73.98 -24.91
CA LEU A 101 39.48 74.62 -23.59
C LEU A 101 38.40 74.17 -22.59
N MET A 102 37.18 73.89 -23.06
CA MET A 102 36.13 73.36 -22.20
C MET A 102 36.38 71.91 -21.80
N GLN A 103 36.87 71.07 -22.73
CA GLN A 103 37.25 69.69 -22.44
C GLN A 103 38.40 69.63 -21.43
N ASP A 104 39.42 70.48 -21.59
CA ASP A 104 40.55 70.57 -20.65
C ASP A 104 40.05 70.94 -19.24
N LYS A 105 39.15 71.92 -19.11
CA LYS A 105 38.55 72.29 -17.82
C LYS A 105 37.73 71.14 -17.19
N GLU A 106 36.95 70.41 -17.99
CA GLU A 106 36.19 69.26 -17.49
C GLU A 106 37.10 68.12 -17.01
N GLU A 107 38.18 67.85 -17.73
CA GLU A 107 39.18 66.87 -17.32
C GLU A 107 39.89 67.29 -16.03
N GLU A 108 40.27 68.56 -15.90
CA GLU A 108 40.87 69.11 -14.68
C GLU A 108 39.92 68.98 -13.47
N MET A 109 38.64 69.30 -13.64
CA MET A 109 37.63 69.12 -12.58
C MET A 109 37.48 67.66 -12.16
N ARG A 110 37.47 66.72 -13.12
CA ARG A 110 37.42 65.28 -12.80
C ARG A 110 38.67 64.81 -12.08
N ARG A 111 39.85 65.31 -12.47
CA ARG A 111 41.12 65.00 -11.79
C ARG A 111 41.10 65.50 -10.35
N GLN A 112 40.63 66.73 -10.12
CA GLN A 112 40.49 67.30 -8.77
C GLN A 112 39.51 66.48 -7.91
N GLN A 113 38.34 66.10 -8.42
CA GLN A 113 37.38 65.27 -7.68
C GLN A 113 37.94 63.89 -7.30
N LEU A 114 38.70 63.27 -8.22
CA LEU A 114 39.36 61.99 -7.94
C LEU A 114 40.46 62.17 -6.89
N GLU A 115 41.23 63.25 -6.96
CA GLU A 115 42.25 63.58 -5.97
C GLU A 115 41.63 63.81 -4.58
N GLU A 116 40.55 64.59 -4.50
CA GLU A 116 39.79 64.81 -3.26
C GLU A 116 39.27 63.48 -2.67
N ALA A 117 38.64 62.62 -3.48
CA ALA A 117 38.15 61.33 -3.03
C ALA A 117 39.28 60.39 -2.54
N LEU A 118 40.44 60.43 -3.20
CA LEU A 118 41.62 59.68 -2.76
C LEU A 118 42.18 60.24 -1.45
N ILE A 119 42.21 61.56 -1.28
CA ILE A 119 42.60 62.23 -0.04
C ILE A 119 41.63 61.87 1.09
N GLU A 120 40.32 61.88 0.86
CA GLU A 120 39.32 61.50 1.85
C GLU A 120 39.45 60.04 2.28
N ARG A 121 39.64 59.12 1.32
CA ARG A 121 39.92 57.71 1.63
C ARG A 121 41.21 57.54 2.41
N ALA A 122 42.27 58.26 2.04
CA ALA A 122 43.53 58.25 2.77
C ALA A 122 43.33 58.77 4.20
N ARG A 123 42.56 59.85 4.40
CA ARG A 123 42.18 60.37 5.72
C ARG A 123 41.39 59.36 6.54
N ALA A 124 40.41 58.68 5.96
CA ALA A 124 39.63 57.63 6.62
C ALA A 124 40.52 56.44 7.04
N VAL A 125 41.46 56.04 6.19
CA VAL A 125 42.44 54.99 6.51
C VAL A 125 43.39 55.43 7.63
N THR A 126 43.83 56.69 7.64
CA THR A 126 44.66 57.21 8.74
C THR A 126 43.89 57.26 10.06
N LEU A 127 42.62 57.68 10.05
CA LEU A 127 41.75 57.62 11.24
C LEU A 127 41.53 56.18 11.72
N GLY A 128 41.39 55.22 10.80
CA GLY A 128 41.33 53.80 11.14
C GLY A 128 42.64 53.24 11.72
N ARG A 129 43.78 53.91 11.50
CA ARG A 129 45.06 53.58 12.13
C ARG A 129 45.24 54.21 13.50
N ASP A 130 44.39 55.17 13.89
CA ASP A 130 44.43 55.74 15.24
C ASP A 130 44.00 54.71 16.27
N GLU A 131 44.76 54.62 17.36
CA GLU A 131 44.57 53.59 18.36
C GLU A 131 43.26 53.75 19.14
N ARG A 132 42.80 54.99 19.34
CA ARG A 132 41.50 55.30 19.95
C ARG A 132 40.33 54.79 19.10
N VAL A 133 40.40 54.98 17.78
CA VAL A 133 39.38 54.49 16.84
C VAL A 133 39.40 52.97 16.79
N ARG A 134 40.58 52.34 16.73
CA ARG A 134 40.70 50.87 16.80
C ARG A 134 40.17 50.29 18.10
N ALA A 135 40.41 50.95 19.24
CA ALA A 135 39.86 50.54 20.52
C ALA A 135 38.33 50.63 20.53
N PHE A 136 37.75 51.69 19.96
CA PHE A 136 36.30 51.84 19.82
C PHE A 136 35.70 50.77 18.89
N ILE A 137 36.31 50.50 17.72
CA ILE A 137 35.87 49.43 16.81
C ILE A 137 35.91 48.06 17.52
N ARG A 138 36.97 47.76 18.28
CA ARG A 138 37.03 46.53 19.10
C ARG A 138 35.90 46.48 20.13
N ALA A 139 35.63 47.58 20.83
CA ALA A 139 34.53 47.65 21.80
C ALA A 139 33.17 47.43 21.14
N GLN A 140 32.96 47.99 19.93
CA GLN A 140 31.76 47.76 19.13
C GLN A 140 31.62 46.28 18.75
N MET A 141 32.68 45.64 18.25
CA MET A 141 32.67 44.21 17.93
C MET A 141 32.36 43.33 19.16
N ILE A 142 32.89 43.70 20.33
CA ILE A 142 32.59 43.01 21.59
C ILE A 142 31.11 43.20 21.95
N ALA A 143 30.57 44.40 21.81
CA ALA A 143 29.15 44.67 22.05
C ALA A 143 28.24 43.85 21.12
N ASP A 144 28.57 43.78 19.83
CA ASP A 144 27.87 42.97 18.84
C ASP A 144 27.93 41.47 19.18
N THR A 145 29.10 41.00 19.63
CA THR A 145 29.28 39.60 20.08
C THR A 145 28.42 39.29 21.30
N VAL A 146 28.38 40.19 22.29
CA VAL A 146 27.55 40.03 23.48
C VAL A 146 26.06 40.07 23.13
N ALA A 147 25.65 40.93 22.20
CA ALA A 147 24.27 40.95 21.70
C ALA A 147 23.90 39.62 21.03
N GLY A 148 24.76 39.10 20.16
CA GLY A 148 24.56 37.80 19.52
C GLY A 148 24.50 36.64 20.53
N GLN A 149 25.34 36.66 21.57
CA GLN A 149 25.27 35.65 22.65
C GLN A 149 23.96 35.71 23.44
N ARG A 150 23.44 36.92 23.71
CA ARG A 150 22.13 37.08 24.39
C ARG A 150 20.99 36.53 23.55
N GLU A 151 21.03 36.74 22.24
CA GLU A 151 20.03 36.15 21.34
C GLU A 151 20.13 34.62 21.33
N GLN A 152 21.35 34.06 21.24
CA GLN A 152 21.55 32.60 21.30
C GLN A 152 20.99 31.99 22.59
N LEU A 153 21.16 32.67 23.74
CA LEU A 153 20.57 32.23 25.00
C LEU A 153 19.03 32.27 24.97
N ARG A 154 18.43 33.33 24.43
CA ARG A 154 16.96 33.40 24.25
C ARG A 154 16.45 32.26 23.38
N TRP A 155 17.08 31.98 22.25
CA TRP A 155 16.71 30.86 21.38
C TRP A 155 16.87 29.50 22.10
N ALA A 156 17.89 29.34 22.93
CA ALA A 156 18.09 28.12 23.71
C ALA A 156 17.00 27.94 24.78
N GLU A 157 16.57 29.03 25.43
CA GLU A 157 15.46 29.03 26.40
C GLU A 157 14.13 28.71 25.73
N GLU A 158 13.81 29.33 24.59
CA GLU A 158 12.63 29.03 23.79
C GLU A 158 12.62 27.58 23.29
N LYS A 159 13.76 27.07 22.86
CA LYS A 159 13.88 25.66 22.47
C LYS A 159 13.58 24.74 23.65
N ARG A 160 14.13 25.02 24.84
CA ARG A 160 13.86 24.24 26.06
C ARG A 160 12.39 24.29 26.46
N SER A 161 11.74 25.45 26.37
CA SER A 161 10.31 25.57 26.72
C SER A 161 9.41 24.79 25.74
N MET A 162 9.73 24.82 24.43
CA MET A 162 9.03 24.02 23.43
C MET A 162 9.24 22.52 23.62
N GLU A 163 10.45 22.08 23.99
CA GLU A 163 10.72 20.68 24.32
C GLU A 163 9.96 20.22 25.58
N GLN A 164 9.87 21.07 26.61
CA GLN A 164 9.06 20.80 27.80
C GLN A 164 7.57 20.67 27.45
N LEU A 165 7.05 21.55 26.60
CA LEU A 165 5.65 21.47 26.13
C LEU A 165 5.39 20.16 25.38
N ARG A 166 6.30 19.78 24.47
CA ARG A 166 6.22 18.51 23.74
C ARG A 166 6.26 17.29 24.67
N GLN A 167 7.12 17.30 25.69
CA GLN A 167 7.18 16.21 26.68
C GLN A 167 5.88 16.12 27.49
N HIS A 168 5.33 17.26 27.88
CA HIS A 168 4.08 17.31 28.60
C HIS A 168 2.90 16.83 27.75
N ASP A 169 2.81 17.22 26.48
CA ASP A 169 1.79 16.72 25.55
C ASP A 169 1.90 15.20 25.37
N LEU A 170 3.12 14.68 25.19
CA LEU A 170 3.36 13.24 25.13
C LEU A 170 2.90 12.52 26.42
N SER A 171 3.17 13.12 27.59
CA SER A 171 2.74 12.53 28.86
C SER A 171 1.22 12.52 29.01
N ARG A 172 0.52 13.54 28.50
CA ARG A 172 -0.94 13.60 28.45
C ARG A 172 -1.52 12.54 27.51
N GLU A 173 -0.96 12.40 26.32
CA GLU A 173 -1.37 11.35 25.37
C GLU A 173 -1.20 9.94 25.96
N GLN A 174 -0.11 9.69 26.67
CA GLN A 174 0.12 8.43 27.38
C GLN A 174 -0.93 8.21 28.48
N GLN A 175 -1.23 9.23 29.29
CA GLN A 175 -2.27 9.16 30.32
C GLN A 175 -3.65 8.89 29.73
N ASP A 176 -4.02 9.56 28.64
CA ASP A 176 -5.30 9.36 27.96
C ASP A 176 -5.39 7.98 27.32
N MET A 177 -4.29 7.46 26.76
CA MET A 177 -4.22 6.09 26.27
C MET A 177 -4.41 5.08 27.40
N CYS A 178 -3.74 5.25 28.54
CA CYS A 178 -3.94 4.41 29.72
C CYS A 178 -5.38 4.47 30.22
N ARG A 179 -6.00 5.65 30.27
CA ARG A 179 -7.42 5.82 30.62
C ARG A 179 -8.34 5.07 29.67
N ARG A 180 -8.13 5.19 28.36
CA ARG A 180 -8.92 4.47 27.34
C ARG A 180 -8.77 2.96 27.46
N LEU A 181 -7.57 2.46 27.74
CA LEU A 181 -7.34 1.03 27.98
C LEU A 181 -8.07 0.55 29.24
N ALA A 182 -7.99 1.31 30.34
CA ALA A 182 -8.71 0.99 31.58
C ALA A 182 -10.24 1.00 31.38
N GLU A 183 -10.79 1.96 30.63
CA GLU A 183 -12.21 1.98 30.28
C GLU A 183 -12.63 0.78 29.43
N ARG A 184 -11.80 0.37 28.46
CA ARG A 184 -12.05 -0.83 27.65
C ARG A 184 -12.06 -2.08 28.52
N GLU A 185 -11.08 -2.24 29.40
CA GLU A 185 -11.02 -3.37 30.33
C GLU A 185 -12.24 -3.40 31.27
N GLN A 186 -12.68 -2.25 31.77
CA GLN A 186 -13.91 -2.16 32.56
C GLN A 186 -15.16 -2.55 31.76
N ARG A 187 -15.29 -2.08 30.51
CA ARG A 187 -16.40 -2.46 29.62
C ARG A 187 -16.38 -3.96 29.33
N GLU A 188 -15.22 -4.55 29.11
CA GLU A 188 -15.06 -5.99 28.92
C GLU A 188 -15.44 -6.77 30.18
N LYS A 189 -15.00 -6.32 31.36
CA LYS A 189 -15.41 -6.90 32.66
C LYS A 189 -16.92 -6.85 32.85
N HIS A 190 -17.56 -5.70 32.57
CA HIS A 190 -19.01 -5.58 32.64
C HIS A 190 -19.73 -6.45 31.61
N ALA A 191 -19.22 -6.56 30.39
CA ALA A 191 -19.76 -7.44 29.36
C ALA A 191 -19.63 -8.92 29.77
N GLN A 192 -18.51 -9.32 30.37
CA GLN A 192 -18.31 -10.66 30.92
C GLN A 192 -19.27 -10.93 32.09
N GLN A 193 -19.43 -9.98 33.01
CA GLN A 193 -20.42 -10.08 34.10
C GLN A 193 -21.85 -10.20 33.57
N ALA A 194 -22.22 -9.44 32.54
CA ALA A 194 -23.53 -9.52 31.91
C ALA A 194 -23.75 -10.89 31.24
N LYS A 195 -22.75 -11.42 30.54
CA LYS A 195 -22.80 -12.79 29.97
C LYS A 195 -22.93 -13.86 31.06
N ALA A 196 -22.19 -13.71 32.16
CA ALA A 196 -22.28 -14.62 33.31
C ALA A 196 -23.68 -14.57 33.97
N MET A 197 -24.26 -13.38 34.13
CA MET A 197 -25.64 -13.21 34.63
C MET A 197 -26.66 -13.83 33.69
N GLN A 198 -26.51 -13.66 32.37
CA GLN A 198 -27.38 -14.30 31.38
C GLN A 198 -27.27 -15.84 31.43
N ALA A 199 -26.05 -16.37 31.50
CA ALA A 199 -25.83 -17.81 31.66
C ALA A 199 -26.44 -18.33 32.97
N GLN A 200 -26.30 -17.60 34.08
CA GLN A 200 -26.92 -17.96 35.35
C GLN A 200 -28.46 -17.92 35.26
N ALA A 201 -29.04 -16.93 34.59
CA ALA A 201 -30.49 -16.85 34.37
C ALA A 201 -30.99 -18.02 33.53
N PHE A 202 -30.25 -18.39 32.48
CA PHE A 202 -30.56 -19.55 31.64
C PHE A 202 -30.51 -20.87 32.43
N LEU A 203 -29.48 -21.06 33.27
CA LEU A 203 -29.39 -22.23 34.16
C LEU A 203 -30.57 -22.27 35.15
N ARG A 204 -30.98 -21.12 35.70
CA ARG A 204 -32.18 -21.05 36.56
C ARG A 204 -33.45 -21.43 35.80
N GLN A 205 -33.60 -21.02 34.55
CA GLN A 205 -34.71 -21.43 33.70
C GLN A 205 -34.71 -22.95 33.48
N GLN A 206 -33.56 -23.54 33.16
CA GLN A 206 -33.43 -25.00 33.01
C GLN A 206 -33.79 -25.76 34.30
N ILE A 207 -33.34 -25.28 35.46
CA ILE A 207 -33.69 -25.87 36.76
C ILE A 207 -35.21 -25.82 36.99
N ASN A 208 -35.83 -24.67 36.70
CA ASN A 208 -37.28 -24.50 36.85
C ASN A 208 -38.06 -25.39 35.87
N GLU A 209 -37.59 -25.55 34.63
CA GLU A 209 -38.19 -26.45 33.65
C GLU A 209 -38.10 -27.92 34.12
N ILE A 210 -36.96 -28.34 34.65
CA ILE A 210 -36.78 -29.69 35.22
C ILE A 210 -37.71 -29.88 36.42
N ALA A 211 -37.80 -28.90 37.32
CA ALA A 211 -38.71 -28.95 38.46
C ALA A 211 -40.18 -29.04 38.02
N HIS A 212 -40.56 -28.31 36.97
CA HIS A 212 -41.91 -28.37 36.39
C HIS A 212 -42.20 -29.74 35.79
N ARG A 213 -41.27 -30.32 35.03
CA ARG A 213 -41.42 -31.69 34.47
C ARG A 213 -41.58 -32.72 35.58
N LYS A 214 -40.74 -32.66 36.62
CA LYS A 214 -40.88 -33.53 37.80
C LYS A 214 -42.22 -33.38 38.50
N LYS A 215 -42.73 -32.15 38.61
CA LYS A 215 -44.05 -31.90 39.18
C LYS A 215 -45.16 -32.54 38.32
N GLN A 216 -45.10 -32.37 37.00
CA GLN A 216 -46.03 -33.01 36.07
C GLN A 216 -45.94 -34.55 36.13
N GLU A 217 -44.75 -35.12 36.25
CA GLU A 217 -44.56 -36.56 36.45
C GLU A 217 -45.18 -37.01 37.78
N SER A 218 -44.99 -36.26 38.87
CA SER A 218 -45.61 -36.57 40.15
C SER A 218 -47.14 -36.48 40.12
N GLU A 219 -47.70 -35.52 39.39
CA GLU A 219 -49.14 -35.38 39.18
C GLU A 219 -49.69 -36.56 38.34
N LYS A 220 -48.98 -36.99 37.29
CA LYS A 220 -49.34 -38.18 36.50
C LYS A 220 -49.31 -39.45 37.35
N LEU A 221 -48.26 -39.65 38.15
CA LEU A 221 -48.16 -40.78 39.07
C LEU A 221 -49.27 -40.75 40.13
N ALA A 222 -49.68 -39.57 40.60
CA ALA A 222 -50.80 -39.43 41.51
C ALA A 222 -52.13 -39.84 40.84
N VAL A 223 -52.36 -39.41 39.59
CA VAL A 223 -53.54 -39.82 38.80
C VAL A 223 -53.55 -41.32 38.53
N GLU A 224 -52.40 -41.91 38.17
CA GLU A 224 -52.25 -43.36 37.99
C GLU A 224 -52.52 -44.13 39.29
N ALA A 225 -52.03 -43.62 40.43
CA ALA A 225 -52.30 -44.21 41.74
C ALA A 225 -53.78 -44.09 42.14
N GLU A 226 -54.46 -42.99 41.83
CA GLU A 226 -55.90 -42.86 42.02
C GLU A 226 -56.70 -43.80 41.11
N ALA A 227 -56.28 -43.98 39.85
CA ALA A 227 -56.89 -44.93 38.94
C ALA A 227 -56.71 -46.38 39.43
N ALA A 228 -55.52 -46.75 39.90
CA ALA A 228 -55.25 -48.07 40.47
C ALA A 228 -56.07 -48.32 41.76
N LYS A 229 -56.27 -47.29 42.60
CA LYS A 229 -57.18 -47.41 43.76
C LYS A 229 -58.62 -47.66 43.34
N ARG A 230 -59.13 -46.95 42.32
CA ARG A 230 -60.49 -47.19 41.80
C ARG A 230 -60.64 -48.60 41.23
N GLN A 231 -59.65 -49.09 40.50
CA GLN A 231 -59.65 -50.47 40.00
C GLN A 231 -59.70 -51.51 41.13
N LEU A 232 -58.90 -51.32 42.18
CA LEU A 232 -58.95 -52.18 43.38
C LEU A 232 -60.30 -52.12 44.10
N GLU A 233 -60.92 -50.94 44.18
CA GLU A 233 -62.26 -50.79 44.77
C GLU A 233 -63.34 -51.46 43.93
N GLU A 234 -63.27 -51.36 42.61
CA GLU A 234 -64.15 -52.06 41.66
C GLU A 234 -63.96 -53.59 41.77
N GLU A 235 -62.72 -54.08 41.79
CA GLU A 235 -62.40 -55.50 41.99
C GLU A 235 -62.97 -56.02 43.32
N GLN A 236 -62.76 -55.30 44.43
CA GLN A 236 -63.32 -55.67 45.73
C GLN A 236 -64.86 -55.68 45.74
N GLN A 237 -65.51 -54.79 44.99
CA GLN A 237 -66.96 -54.82 44.83
C GLN A 237 -67.41 -56.05 44.05
N THR A 238 -66.74 -56.38 42.95
CA THR A 238 -67.04 -57.60 42.18
C THR A 238 -66.82 -58.88 42.97
N GLU A 239 -65.77 -58.94 43.81
CA GLU A 239 -65.54 -60.08 44.70
C GLU A 239 -66.65 -60.23 45.74
N ARG A 240 -67.09 -59.12 46.36
CA ARG A 240 -68.20 -59.14 47.33
C ARG A 240 -69.52 -59.55 46.69
N GLU A 241 -69.77 -59.15 45.45
CA GLU A 241 -70.95 -59.57 44.67
C GLU A 241 -70.87 -61.06 44.31
N ALA A 242 -69.70 -61.54 43.89
CA ALA A 242 -69.47 -62.95 43.61
C ALA A 242 -69.62 -63.83 44.87
N GLU A 243 -69.14 -63.37 46.04
CA GLU A 243 -69.34 -64.07 47.31
C GLU A 243 -70.82 -64.13 47.72
N LYS A 244 -71.56 -63.03 47.55
CA LYS A 244 -73.02 -63.02 47.78
C LYS A 244 -73.74 -64.00 46.85
N ALA A 245 -73.37 -64.03 45.56
CA ALA A 245 -73.93 -64.98 44.60
C ALA A 245 -73.64 -66.44 45.01
N LYS A 246 -72.39 -66.76 45.39
CA LYS A 246 -72.03 -68.09 45.92
C LYS A 246 -72.80 -68.46 47.19
N GLN A 247 -73.04 -67.50 48.08
CA GLN A 247 -73.84 -67.73 49.29
C GLN A 247 -75.32 -67.95 48.98
N GLU A 248 -75.87 -67.27 47.97
CA GLU A 248 -77.24 -67.50 47.52
C GLU A 248 -77.39 -68.85 46.81
N GLU A 249 -76.44 -69.24 45.96
CA GLU A 249 -76.39 -70.55 45.33
C GLU A 249 -76.26 -71.67 46.36
N SER A 250 -75.37 -71.54 47.35
CA SER A 250 -75.24 -72.54 48.41
C SER A 250 -76.52 -72.67 49.26
N LYS A 251 -77.23 -71.57 49.55
CA LYS A 251 -78.55 -71.61 50.21
C LYS A 251 -79.63 -72.26 49.34
N ARG A 252 -79.61 -72.06 48.01
CA ARG A 252 -80.52 -72.73 47.07
C ARG A 252 -80.25 -74.24 47.05
N LEU A 253 -78.99 -74.64 46.86
CA LEU A 253 -78.57 -76.04 46.86
C LEU A 253 -78.89 -76.73 48.19
N TYR A 254 -78.71 -76.06 49.32
CA TYR A 254 -79.08 -76.61 50.63
C TYR A 254 -80.59 -76.90 50.72
N ARG A 255 -81.44 -75.99 50.24
CA ARG A 255 -82.90 -76.20 50.21
C ARG A 255 -83.31 -77.35 49.29
N GLU A 256 -82.66 -77.47 48.13
CA GLU A 256 -82.89 -78.57 47.19
C GLU A 256 -82.46 -79.92 47.78
N LEU A 257 -81.31 -79.96 48.48
CA LEU A 257 -80.81 -81.18 49.12
C LEU A 257 -81.71 -81.62 50.29
N VAL A 258 -82.23 -80.69 51.09
CA VAL A 258 -83.21 -80.98 52.14
C VAL A 258 -84.48 -81.59 51.54
N ARG A 259 -85.04 -81.00 50.47
CA ARG A 259 -86.21 -81.56 49.77
C ARG A 259 -85.94 -82.97 49.22
N ALA A 260 -84.79 -83.18 48.56
CA ALA A 260 -84.41 -84.49 48.04
C ALA A 260 -84.24 -85.55 49.16
N ASN A 261 -83.77 -85.14 50.34
CA ASN A 261 -83.69 -86.01 51.51
C ASN A 261 -85.07 -86.36 52.08
N GLU A 262 -86.00 -85.41 52.13
CA GLU A 262 -87.40 -85.65 52.52
C GLU A 262 -88.06 -86.65 51.57
N GLU A 263 -87.91 -86.47 50.26
CA GLU A 263 -88.41 -87.40 49.24
C GLU A 263 -87.80 -88.81 49.38
N LEU A 264 -86.49 -88.91 49.67
CA LEU A 264 -85.83 -90.19 49.93
C LEU A 264 -86.35 -90.86 51.22
N GLN A 265 -86.65 -90.09 52.27
CA GLN A 265 -87.24 -90.62 53.49
C GLN A 265 -88.66 -91.15 53.26
N GLU A 266 -89.47 -90.45 52.45
CA GLU A 266 -90.80 -90.94 52.06
C GLU A 266 -90.72 -92.23 51.23
N ARG A 267 -89.78 -92.30 50.28
CA ARG A 267 -89.51 -93.52 49.50
C ARG A 267 -89.06 -94.68 50.38
N ARG A 268 -88.24 -94.43 51.42
CA ARG A 268 -87.83 -95.46 52.39
C ARG A 268 -89.02 -95.98 53.20
N LYS A 269 -89.89 -95.09 53.68
CA LYS A 269 -91.13 -95.48 54.37
C LYS A 269 -92.05 -96.31 53.47
N ALA A 270 -92.20 -95.93 52.20
CA ALA A 270 -92.97 -96.70 51.22
C ALA A 270 -92.37 -98.09 50.96
N ALA A 271 -91.03 -98.17 50.83
CA ALA A 271 -90.33 -99.43 50.64
C ALA A 271 -90.41 -100.36 51.87
N GLU A 272 -90.41 -99.82 53.09
CA GLU A 272 -90.62 -100.62 54.31
C GLU A 272 -92.04 -101.19 54.41
N ILE A 273 -93.05 -100.43 53.97
CA ILE A 273 -94.43 -100.91 53.89
C ILE A 273 -94.56 -102.03 52.85
N GLN A 274 -93.91 -101.88 51.69
CA GLN A 274 -93.85 -102.91 50.66
C GLN A 274 -93.12 -104.17 51.16
N LYS A 275 -91.97 -104.02 51.83
CA LYS A 275 -91.24 -105.15 52.44
C LYS A 275 -92.09 -105.91 53.46
N LYS A 276 -92.84 -105.23 54.32
CA LYS A 276 -93.74 -105.90 55.28
C LYS A 276 -94.89 -106.65 54.59
N ALA A 277 -95.40 -106.12 53.48
CA ALA A 277 -96.40 -106.81 52.66
C ALA A 277 -95.81 -108.03 51.94
N GLU A 278 -94.60 -107.91 51.39
CA GLU A 278 -93.87 -109.01 50.75
C GLU A 278 -93.43 -110.08 51.75
N GLU A 279 -93.02 -109.71 52.97
CA GLU A 279 -92.71 -110.64 54.06
C GLU A 279 -93.95 -111.45 54.46
N ALA A 280 -95.12 -110.81 54.58
CA ALA A 280 -96.37 -111.51 54.85
C ALA A 280 -96.74 -112.52 53.75
N LEU A 281 -96.53 -112.14 52.47
CA LEU A 281 -96.71 -113.05 51.33
C LEU A 281 -95.64 -114.15 51.29
N ALA A 282 -94.40 -113.84 51.65
CA ALA A 282 -93.27 -114.76 51.72
C ALA A 282 -93.45 -115.78 52.84
N PHE A 283 -93.99 -115.42 54.00
CA PHE A 283 -94.33 -116.38 55.06
C PHE A 283 -95.44 -117.34 54.63
N ALA A 284 -96.47 -116.86 53.93
CA ALA A 284 -97.52 -117.71 53.37
C ALA A 284 -96.99 -118.66 52.28
N CYS A 285 -96.02 -118.20 51.47
CA CYS A 285 -95.38 -119.00 50.45
C CYS A 285 -94.34 -119.99 51.02
N ALA A 286 -93.60 -119.59 52.07
CA ALA A 286 -92.63 -120.40 52.79
C ALA A 286 -93.29 -121.58 53.52
N ALA A 287 -94.49 -121.38 54.08
CA ALA A 287 -95.27 -122.48 54.66
C ALA A 287 -95.65 -123.55 53.61
N LYS A 288 -96.01 -123.11 52.39
CA LYS A 288 -96.31 -124.00 51.25
C LYS A 288 -95.04 -124.65 50.67
N LEU A 289 -93.92 -123.94 50.66
CA LEU A 289 -92.61 -124.45 50.23
C LEU A 289 -92.01 -125.42 51.24
N HIS A 290 -92.17 -125.24 52.54
CA HIS A 290 -91.66 -126.15 53.57
C HIS A 290 -92.28 -127.55 53.44
N GLN A 291 -93.58 -127.63 53.15
CA GLN A 291 -94.29 -128.89 52.83
C GLN A 291 -93.81 -129.53 51.51
N ARG A 292 -93.31 -128.72 50.57
CA ARG A 292 -92.76 -129.18 49.29
C ARG A 292 -91.27 -129.55 49.39
N GLU A 293 -90.50 -128.89 50.25
CA GLU A 293 -89.07 -129.06 50.45
C GLU A 293 -88.72 -130.33 51.24
N THR A 294 -89.58 -130.78 52.14
CA THR A 294 -89.46 -132.10 52.77
C THR A 294 -89.57 -133.21 51.71
N MET A 295 -90.53 -133.09 50.79
CA MET A 295 -90.72 -134.01 49.66
C MET A 295 -89.60 -133.91 48.61
N ILE A 296 -89.01 -132.73 48.44
CA ILE A 296 -87.92 -132.48 47.49
C ILE A 296 -86.54 -132.84 48.08
N ARG A 297 -86.30 -132.74 49.40
CA ARG A 297 -85.02 -133.15 50.03
C ARG A 297 -84.74 -134.64 49.80
N GLN A 298 -85.75 -135.49 49.94
CA GLN A 298 -85.67 -136.92 49.64
C GLN A 298 -85.29 -137.19 48.17
N ARG A 299 -85.75 -136.33 47.24
CA ARG A 299 -85.49 -136.47 45.79
C ARG A 299 -84.23 -135.73 45.30
N LYS A 300 -83.69 -134.80 46.09
CA LYS A 300 -82.49 -134.00 45.78
C LYS A 300 -81.19 -134.65 46.28
N GLU A 301 -81.23 -135.52 47.27
CA GLU A 301 -80.06 -136.35 47.62
C GLU A 301 -79.70 -137.31 46.47
N GLU A 302 -80.71 -137.82 45.75
CA GLU A 302 -80.54 -138.69 44.58
C GLU A 302 -80.01 -137.95 43.33
N LEU A 303 -80.39 -136.68 43.15
CA LEU A 303 -79.98 -135.87 41.99
C LEU A 303 -78.67 -135.08 42.19
N ARG A 304 -78.26 -134.83 43.44
CA ARG A 304 -76.99 -134.13 43.77
C ARG A 304 -75.75 -134.97 43.49
N ALA A 305 -75.86 -136.29 43.51
CA ALA A 305 -74.78 -137.18 43.05
C ALA A 305 -74.55 -137.09 41.53
N TRP A 306 -75.59 -136.75 40.75
CA TRP A 306 -75.56 -136.82 39.29
C TRP A 306 -75.17 -135.50 38.59
N ALA A 307 -75.40 -134.35 39.24
CA ALA A 307 -75.21 -133.04 38.61
C ALA A 307 -73.80 -132.42 38.81
N LEU A 308 -73.02 -132.87 39.80
CA LEU A 308 -71.65 -132.38 40.05
C LEU A 308 -70.65 -132.76 38.94
N GLU A 309 -70.93 -133.81 38.16
CA GLU A 309 -70.03 -134.30 37.11
C GLU A 309 -70.12 -133.52 35.78
N ARG A 310 -71.19 -132.73 35.59
CA ARG A 310 -71.51 -132.07 34.31
C ARG A 310 -71.10 -130.59 34.26
N SER A 311 -71.05 -129.88 35.38
CA SER A 311 -70.78 -128.44 35.43
C SER A 311 -69.31 -128.08 35.18
N GLU A 312 -68.37 -128.99 35.42
CA GLU A 312 -66.93 -128.75 35.19
C GLU A 312 -66.55 -128.66 33.69
N ARG A 313 -67.40 -129.17 32.77
CA ARG A 313 -67.08 -129.21 31.33
C ARG A 313 -67.42 -127.93 30.56
N LEU A 314 -68.29 -127.05 31.08
CA LEU A 314 -68.77 -125.86 30.35
C LEU A 314 -67.95 -124.59 30.61
N THR A 315 -67.19 -124.54 31.70
CA THR A 315 -66.33 -123.40 32.06
C THR A 315 -65.09 -123.24 31.17
N ALA A 316 -64.73 -124.26 30.38
CA ALA A 316 -63.58 -124.23 29.48
C ALA A 316 -63.79 -123.50 28.14
N GLN A 317 -65.04 -123.17 27.77
CA GLN A 317 -65.34 -122.59 26.44
C GLN A 317 -65.34 -121.06 26.38
N GLY A 318 -65.51 -120.36 27.52
CA GLY A 318 -65.60 -118.88 27.56
C GLY A 318 -64.26 -118.14 27.45
N ALA A 319 -63.13 -118.78 27.75
CA ALA A 319 -61.82 -118.13 27.80
C ALA A 319 -61.25 -117.73 26.42
N LYS A 320 -61.81 -118.26 25.31
CA LYS A 320 -61.26 -118.04 23.96
C LYS A 320 -61.73 -116.76 23.27
N ALA A 321 -62.80 -116.11 23.73
CA ALA A 321 -63.37 -114.92 23.08
C ALA A 321 -62.69 -113.60 23.49
N LEU A 322 -62.05 -113.55 24.67
CA LEU A 322 -61.49 -112.33 25.27
C LEU A 322 -60.12 -111.92 24.71
N ALA A 323 -59.39 -112.87 24.12
CA ALA A 323 -58.05 -112.62 23.57
C ALA A 323 -58.04 -111.88 22.22
N ALA A 324 -59.15 -111.88 21.47
CA ALA A 324 -59.21 -111.26 20.14
C ALA A 324 -59.39 -109.72 20.19
N ALA A 325 -60.04 -109.18 21.24
CA ALA A 325 -60.33 -107.75 21.35
C ALA A 325 -59.10 -106.91 21.79
N GLN A 326 -58.17 -107.50 22.55
CA GLN A 326 -56.98 -106.79 23.06
C GLN A 326 -55.91 -106.52 21.98
N ALA A 327 -56.00 -107.17 20.81
CA ALA A 327 -55.03 -107.03 19.73
C ALA A 327 -55.30 -105.84 18.79
N GLU A 328 -56.53 -105.31 18.73
CA GLU A 328 -56.87 -104.15 17.88
C GLU A 328 -56.56 -102.81 18.56
N GLU A 329 -56.71 -102.70 19.89
CA GLU A 329 -56.41 -101.47 20.63
C GLU A 329 -54.91 -101.11 20.60
N ALA A 330 -54.04 -102.12 20.61
CA ALA A 330 -52.59 -101.94 20.54
C ALA A 330 -52.13 -101.31 19.21
N ARG A 331 -52.80 -101.62 18.09
CA ARG A 331 -52.46 -101.09 16.76
C ARG A 331 -52.84 -99.61 16.59
N HIS A 332 -53.89 -99.16 17.27
CA HIS A 332 -54.33 -97.76 17.19
C HIS A 332 -53.41 -96.79 17.95
N GLN A 333 -52.74 -97.26 19.01
CA GLN A 333 -51.80 -96.45 19.80
C GLN A 333 -50.48 -96.22 19.05
N GLU A 334 -50.00 -97.20 18.29
CA GLU A 334 -48.78 -97.08 17.45
C GLU A 334 -48.96 -96.02 16.35
N ILE A 335 -50.12 -95.97 15.69
CA ILE A 335 -50.42 -95.01 14.62
C ILE A 335 -50.52 -93.56 15.14
N GLN A 336 -50.93 -93.34 16.39
CA GLN A 336 -50.96 -92.00 16.99
C GLN A 336 -49.56 -91.53 17.40
N ALA A 337 -48.70 -92.42 17.91
CA ALA A 337 -47.33 -92.10 18.28
C ALA A 337 -46.51 -91.64 17.06
N GLU A 338 -46.65 -92.32 15.91
CA GLU A 338 -45.96 -91.96 14.67
C GLU A 338 -46.35 -90.57 14.13
N ARG A 339 -47.61 -90.15 14.34
CA ARG A 339 -48.09 -88.82 13.93
C ARG A 339 -47.54 -87.70 14.81
N PHE A 340 -47.47 -87.90 16.12
CA PHE A 340 -46.86 -86.93 17.03
C PHE A 340 -45.36 -86.77 16.79
N GLU A 341 -44.63 -87.86 16.49
CA GLU A 341 -43.22 -87.77 16.12
C GLU A 341 -42.99 -87.03 14.80
N ALA A 342 -43.89 -87.23 13.81
CA ALA A 342 -43.79 -86.53 12.53
C ALA A 342 -44.07 -85.02 12.66
N ASP A 343 -45.01 -84.62 13.50
CA ASP A 343 -45.32 -83.20 13.74
C ASP A 343 -44.27 -82.51 14.61
N ALA A 344 -43.66 -83.22 15.58
CA ALA A 344 -42.54 -82.71 16.37
C ALA A 344 -41.31 -82.43 15.50
N LYS A 345 -40.97 -83.33 14.56
CA LYS A 345 -39.85 -83.14 13.62
C LYS A 345 -40.05 -81.93 12.71
N LYS A 346 -41.27 -81.72 12.20
CA LYS A 346 -41.60 -80.53 11.39
C LYS A 346 -41.51 -79.23 12.19
N ALA A 347 -41.88 -79.25 13.47
CA ALA A 347 -41.77 -78.07 14.35
C ALA A 347 -40.31 -77.73 14.67
N GLU A 348 -39.46 -78.73 14.92
CA GLU A 348 -38.02 -78.54 15.13
C GLU A 348 -37.30 -78.02 13.88
N GLU A 349 -37.61 -78.55 12.70
CA GLU A 349 -37.05 -78.07 11.42
C GLU A 349 -37.44 -76.60 11.15
N ALA A 350 -38.69 -76.21 11.44
CA ALA A 350 -39.14 -74.83 11.31
C ALA A 350 -38.46 -73.87 12.31
N GLU A 351 -38.17 -74.33 13.53
CA GLU A 351 -37.44 -73.53 14.52
C GLU A 351 -35.97 -73.36 14.14
N GLN A 352 -35.33 -74.40 13.62
CA GLN A 352 -33.96 -74.35 13.12
C GLN A 352 -33.82 -73.41 11.92
N LEU A 353 -34.75 -73.44 10.97
CA LEU A 353 -34.79 -72.51 9.84
C LEU A 353 -34.92 -71.05 10.30
N ARG A 354 -35.79 -70.75 11.27
CA ARG A 354 -35.92 -69.40 11.84
C ARG A 354 -34.63 -68.93 12.54
N ARG A 355 -33.93 -69.82 13.24
CA ARG A 355 -32.65 -69.50 13.88
C ARG A 355 -31.56 -69.20 12.85
N VAL A 356 -31.52 -69.94 11.74
CA VAL A 356 -30.56 -69.70 10.64
C VAL A 356 -30.86 -68.38 9.93
N ASP A 357 -32.12 -68.09 9.61
CA ASP A 357 -32.53 -66.82 8.97
C ASP A 357 -32.20 -65.61 9.86
N MET A 358 -32.48 -65.70 11.17
CA MET A 358 -32.12 -64.65 12.12
C MET A 358 -30.61 -64.43 12.19
N GLN A 359 -29.81 -65.51 12.16
CA GLN A 359 -28.34 -65.40 12.14
C GLN A 359 -27.82 -64.77 10.84
N LEU A 360 -28.44 -65.06 9.69
CA LEU A 360 -28.11 -64.43 8.41
C LEU A 360 -28.43 -62.94 8.43
N GLN A 361 -29.61 -62.54 8.90
CA GLN A 361 -29.99 -61.12 9.02
C GLN A 361 -29.06 -60.33 9.95
N LEU A 362 -28.63 -60.94 11.07
CA LEU A 362 -27.66 -60.32 11.98
C LEU A 362 -26.26 -60.18 11.34
N LYS A 363 -25.83 -61.15 10.53
CA LYS A 363 -24.57 -61.07 9.78
C LYS A 363 -24.63 -59.98 8.72
N GLU A 364 -25.69 -59.96 7.90
CA GLU A 364 -25.89 -58.93 6.87
C GLU A 364 -25.99 -57.51 7.47
N SER A 365 -26.70 -57.35 8.58
CA SER A 365 -26.77 -56.07 9.31
C SER A 365 -25.39 -55.62 9.80
N ARG A 366 -24.60 -56.55 10.35
CA ARG A 366 -23.24 -56.26 10.82
C ARG A 366 -22.29 -55.93 9.67
N ASP A 367 -22.37 -56.65 8.56
CA ASP A 367 -21.55 -56.40 7.38
C ASP A 367 -21.90 -55.05 6.73
N ASN A 368 -23.18 -54.71 6.65
CA ASN A 368 -23.64 -53.39 6.19
C ASN A 368 -23.13 -52.26 7.09
N GLN A 369 -23.15 -52.41 8.42
CA GLN A 369 -22.57 -51.42 9.34
C GLN A 369 -21.05 -51.27 9.16
N ILE A 370 -20.34 -52.37 8.89
CA ILE A 370 -18.90 -52.35 8.63
C ILE A 370 -18.61 -51.65 7.31
N GLU A 371 -19.36 -51.94 6.25
CA GLU A 371 -19.23 -51.27 4.95
C GLU A 371 -19.56 -49.78 5.04
N GLU A 372 -20.62 -49.40 5.76
CA GLU A 372 -20.99 -48.00 5.93
C GLU A 372 -19.90 -47.22 6.68
N LYS A 373 -19.34 -47.80 7.75
CA LYS A 373 -18.17 -47.23 8.45
C LYS A 373 -16.92 -47.18 7.57
N ARG A 374 -16.70 -48.13 6.67
CA ARG A 374 -15.61 -48.06 5.68
C ARG A 374 -15.81 -46.92 4.70
N ARG A 375 -17.01 -46.77 4.13
CA ARG A 375 -17.35 -45.68 3.20
C ARG A 375 -17.24 -44.31 3.88
N GLU A 376 -17.63 -44.21 5.14
CA GLU A 376 -17.48 -42.97 5.92
C GLU A 376 -16.01 -42.62 6.15
N LYS A 377 -15.16 -43.60 6.49
CA LYS A 377 -13.70 -43.41 6.59
C LYS A 377 -13.07 -43.01 5.26
N GLU A 378 -13.46 -43.63 4.16
CA GLU A 378 -12.96 -43.27 2.83
C GLU A 378 -13.38 -41.86 2.42
N ARG A 379 -14.61 -41.44 2.74
CA ARG A 379 -15.06 -40.05 2.54
C ARG A 379 -14.23 -39.07 3.37
N LYS A 380 -14.03 -39.35 4.66
CA LYS A 380 -13.17 -38.53 5.54
C LYS A 380 -11.74 -38.42 5.01
N MET A 381 -11.13 -39.54 4.60
CA MET A 381 -9.80 -39.52 4.00
C MET A 381 -9.72 -38.71 2.70
N ARG A 382 -10.77 -38.76 1.86
CA ARG A 382 -10.85 -37.93 0.65
C ARG A 382 -11.00 -36.46 0.99
N ASP A 383 -11.86 -36.11 1.94
CA ASP A 383 -12.07 -34.73 2.38
C ASP A 383 -10.81 -34.16 3.04
N ASP A 384 -10.13 -34.95 3.89
CA ASP A 384 -8.86 -34.58 4.51
C ASP A 384 -7.76 -34.40 3.45
N SER A 385 -7.71 -35.25 2.43
CA SER A 385 -6.76 -35.10 1.32
C SER A 385 -7.05 -33.85 0.48
N ALA A 386 -8.31 -33.57 0.19
CA ALA A 386 -8.72 -32.37 -0.54
C ALA A 386 -8.43 -31.10 0.28
N TYR A 387 -8.64 -31.15 1.59
CA TYR A 387 -8.33 -30.08 2.52
C TYR A 387 -6.81 -29.83 2.59
N ALA A 388 -6.00 -30.89 2.70
CA ALA A 388 -4.55 -30.80 2.67
C ALA A 388 -4.03 -30.24 1.33
N GLU A 389 -4.58 -30.67 0.20
CA GLU A 389 -4.26 -30.09 -1.11
C GLU A 389 -4.65 -28.61 -1.21
N SER A 390 -5.80 -28.22 -0.64
CA SER A 390 -6.24 -26.82 -0.62
C SER A 390 -5.28 -25.94 0.19
N LEU A 391 -4.81 -26.43 1.35
CA LEU A 391 -3.83 -25.75 2.18
C LEU A 391 -2.47 -25.69 1.49
N SER A 392 -2.04 -26.77 0.84
CA SER A 392 -0.80 -26.78 0.06
C SER A 392 -0.84 -25.76 -1.09
N ARG A 393 -1.94 -25.70 -1.84
CA ARG A 393 -2.13 -24.70 -2.91
C ARG A 393 -2.18 -23.27 -2.36
N ALA A 394 -2.84 -23.06 -1.23
CA ALA A 394 -2.87 -21.75 -0.57
C ALA A 394 -1.49 -21.32 -0.07
N ALA A 395 -0.70 -22.24 0.50
CA ALA A 395 0.66 -21.98 0.94
C ALA A 395 1.59 -21.66 -0.23
N ILE A 396 1.49 -22.40 -1.34
CA ILE A 396 2.24 -22.12 -2.58
C ILE A 396 1.84 -20.75 -3.15
N ALA A 397 0.55 -20.42 -3.17
CA ALA A 397 0.08 -19.11 -3.64
C ALA A 397 0.58 -17.96 -2.76
N ALA A 398 0.57 -18.13 -1.44
CA ALA A 398 1.10 -17.14 -0.49
C ALA A 398 2.62 -16.97 -0.64
N GLN A 399 3.37 -18.06 -0.81
CA GLN A 399 4.81 -18.00 -1.08
C GLN A 399 5.11 -17.28 -2.42
N ALA A 400 4.35 -17.58 -3.47
CA ALA A 400 4.50 -16.90 -4.76
C ALA A 400 4.16 -15.40 -4.68
N GLU A 401 3.21 -14.99 -3.84
CA GLU A 401 2.88 -13.58 -3.62
C GLU A 401 4.00 -12.85 -2.86
N GLU A 402 4.56 -13.48 -1.81
CA GLU A 402 5.72 -12.93 -1.08
C GLU A 402 6.97 -12.83 -1.96
N GLU A 403 7.24 -13.82 -2.80
CA GLU A 403 8.33 -13.78 -3.78
C GLU A 403 8.13 -12.66 -4.81
N ARG A 404 6.90 -12.46 -5.31
CA ARG A 404 6.57 -11.33 -6.19
C ARG A 404 6.80 -9.99 -5.51
N LYS A 405 6.35 -9.82 -4.26
CA LYS A 405 6.59 -8.60 -3.48
C LYS A 405 8.09 -8.34 -3.28
N LEU A 406 8.86 -9.37 -2.96
CA LEU A 406 10.32 -9.27 -2.81
C LEU A 406 11.01 -8.90 -4.14
N GLN A 407 10.58 -9.50 -5.26
CA GLN A 407 11.10 -9.16 -6.58
C GLN A 407 10.77 -7.71 -6.96
N GLU A 408 9.55 -7.25 -6.71
CA GLU A 408 9.14 -5.86 -6.92
C GLU A 408 9.96 -4.88 -6.07
N GLN A 409 10.20 -5.21 -4.80
CA GLN A 409 11.05 -4.40 -3.91
C GLN A 409 12.48 -4.34 -4.44
N ARG A 410 13.07 -5.48 -4.83
CA ARG A 410 14.41 -5.53 -5.44
C ARG A 410 14.49 -4.67 -6.70
N HIS A 411 13.47 -4.77 -7.56
CA HIS A 411 13.42 -4.00 -8.79
C HIS A 411 13.24 -2.49 -8.53
N LYS A 412 12.43 -2.10 -7.53
CA LYS A 412 12.30 -0.69 -7.09
C LYS A 412 13.63 -0.15 -6.57
N LEU A 413 14.32 -0.90 -5.71
CA LEU A 413 15.64 -0.53 -5.18
C LEU A 413 16.69 -0.43 -6.28
N TRP A 414 16.67 -1.36 -7.25
CA TRP A 414 17.55 -1.34 -8.40
C TRP A 414 17.32 -0.09 -9.27
N LYS A 415 16.07 0.25 -9.57
CA LYS A 415 15.70 1.49 -10.29
C LYS A 415 16.18 2.74 -9.57
N VAL A 416 15.95 2.84 -8.26
CA VAL A 416 16.46 3.95 -7.44
C VAL A 416 17.99 4.03 -7.52
N GLY A 417 18.68 2.88 -7.50
CA GLY A 417 20.12 2.81 -7.67
C GLY A 417 20.60 3.28 -9.05
N GLU A 418 19.89 2.95 -10.13
CA GLU A 418 20.18 3.46 -11.48
C GLU A 418 19.97 4.98 -11.56
N ASP A 419 18.87 5.49 -11.01
CA ASP A 419 18.57 6.92 -10.98
C ASP A 419 19.62 7.70 -10.19
N GLN A 420 20.08 7.17 -9.05
CA GLN A 420 21.18 7.77 -8.28
C GLN A 420 22.49 7.78 -9.07
N LYS A 421 22.82 6.71 -9.81
CA LYS A 421 24.00 6.67 -10.70
C LYS A 421 23.88 7.71 -11.82
N ARG A 422 22.68 7.85 -12.39
CA ARG A 422 22.41 8.85 -13.42
C ARG A 422 22.58 10.28 -12.89
N GLN A 423 21.97 10.59 -11.74
CA GLN A 423 22.14 11.89 -11.08
C GLN A 423 23.61 12.18 -10.70
N ALA A 424 24.37 11.15 -10.29
CA ALA A 424 25.79 11.30 -10.02
C ALA A 424 26.60 11.65 -11.27
N ARG A 425 26.28 11.01 -12.42
CA ARG A 425 26.89 11.32 -13.72
C ARG A 425 26.54 12.74 -14.17
N GLU A 426 25.27 13.12 -14.10
CA GLU A 426 24.80 14.47 -14.46
C GLU A 426 25.46 15.56 -13.58
N ARG A 427 25.63 15.31 -12.28
CA ARG A 427 26.39 16.21 -11.38
C ARG A 427 27.87 16.28 -11.73
N GLN A 428 28.48 15.17 -12.15
CA GLN A 428 29.88 15.15 -12.57
C GLN A 428 30.08 15.90 -13.89
N GLU A 429 29.17 15.74 -14.85
CA GLU A 429 29.16 16.47 -16.12
C GLU A 429 28.93 17.96 -15.90
N SER A 430 27.97 18.34 -15.06
CA SER A 430 27.75 19.74 -14.67
C SER A 430 28.99 20.36 -14.01
N LYS A 431 29.67 19.62 -13.12
CA LYS A 431 30.94 20.07 -12.53
C LYS A 431 32.06 20.20 -13.56
N LYS A 432 32.12 19.32 -14.56
CA LYS A 432 33.10 19.44 -15.67
C LYS A 432 32.82 20.69 -16.50
N GLN A 433 31.55 20.93 -16.86
CA GLN A 433 31.13 22.12 -17.60
C GLN A 433 31.43 23.40 -16.83
N GLN A 434 31.18 23.44 -15.52
CA GLN A 434 31.54 24.59 -14.67
C GLN A 434 33.06 24.84 -14.64
N LYS A 435 33.87 23.78 -14.60
CA LYS A 435 35.34 23.90 -14.67
C LYS A 435 35.79 24.39 -16.04
N GLU A 436 35.20 23.89 -17.12
CA GLU A 436 35.50 24.35 -18.49
C GLU A 436 35.13 25.82 -18.66
N GLN A 437 33.97 26.24 -18.17
CA GLN A 437 33.54 27.65 -18.17
C GLN A 437 34.50 28.54 -17.37
N ALA A 438 34.91 28.12 -16.17
CA ALA A 438 35.89 28.85 -15.37
C ALA A 438 37.25 28.98 -16.11
N LEU A 439 37.72 27.90 -16.74
CA LEU A 439 38.95 27.93 -17.54
C LEU A 439 38.82 28.82 -18.78
N GLU A 440 37.65 28.89 -19.42
CA GLU A 440 37.39 29.80 -20.53
C GLU A 440 37.33 31.27 -20.08
N GLU A 441 36.75 31.55 -18.91
CA GLU A 441 36.73 32.87 -18.30
C GLU A 441 38.14 33.34 -17.93
N ASP A 442 38.95 32.44 -17.35
CA ASP A 442 40.37 32.69 -17.07
C ASP A 442 41.15 32.98 -18.37
N ARG A 443 40.95 32.18 -19.43
CA ARG A 443 41.57 32.44 -20.74
C ARG A 443 41.16 33.79 -21.31
N LYS A 444 39.89 34.17 -21.21
CA LYS A 444 39.40 35.49 -21.65
C LYS A 444 39.98 36.62 -20.81
N ALA A 445 40.18 36.42 -19.51
CA ALA A 445 40.84 37.38 -18.64
C ALA A 445 42.31 37.55 -19.03
N ASP A 446 43.03 36.45 -19.29
CA ASP A 446 44.40 36.46 -19.76
C ASP A 446 44.55 37.13 -21.14
N GLU A 447 43.64 36.88 -22.06
CA GLU A 447 43.60 37.55 -23.37
C GLU A 447 43.39 39.07 -23.21
N LYS A 448 42.50 39.51 -22.32
CA LYS A 448 42.30 40.93 -22.01
C LYS A 448 43.55 41.58 -21.40
N LEU A 449 44.25 40.87 -20.53
CA LEU A 449 45.52 41.33 -19.97
C LEU A 449 46.59 41.45 -21.06
N ARG A 450 46.71 40.46 -21.95
CA ARG A 450 47.61 40.53 -23.11
C ARG A 450 47.28 41.68 -24.05
N GLU A 451 46.00 41.94 -24.33
CA GLU A 451 45.58 43.08 -25.14
C GLU A 451 45.91 44.42 -24.48
N ALA A 452 45.75 44.53 -23.15
CA ALA A 452 46.11 45.73 -22.39
C ALA A 452 47.63 45.97 -22.43
N ASP A 453 48.44 44.91 -22.26
CA ASP A 453 49.89 44.97 -22.36
C ASP A 453 50.35 45.37 -23.77
N LEU A 454 49.74 44.82 -24.83
CA LEU A 454 50.04 45.21 -26.22
C LEU A 454 49.67 46.67 -26.51
N LYS A 455 48.56 47.18 -25.96
CA LYS A 455 48.19 48.59 -26.07
C LYS A 455 49.21 49.49 -25.35
N LEU A 456 49.67 49.08 -24.18
CA LEU A 456 50.70 49.79 -23.42
C LEU A 456 52.05 49.80 -24.17
N GLN A 457 52.45 48.69 -24.78
CA GLN A 457 53.65 48.60 -25.62
C GLN A 457 53.58 49.55 -26.82
N ARG A 458 52.45 49.58 -27.54
CA ARG A 458 52.23 50.50 -28.67
C ARG A 458 52.29 51.96 -28.23
N PHE A 459 51.69 52.27 -27.07
CA PHE A 459 51.75 53.62 -26.49
C PHE A 459 53.19 54.01 -26.14
N ALA A 460 53.97 53.11 -25.51
CA ALA A 460 55.37 53.35 -25.19
C ALA A 460 56.23 53.54 -26.47
N GLU A 461 55.96 52.78 -27.54
CA GLU A 461 56.64 52.93 -28.83
C GLU A 461 56.33 54.27 -29.50
N GLN A 462 55.08 54.69 -29.49
CA GLN A 462 54.66 56.01 -29.99
C GLN A 462 55.33 57.14 -29.18
N GLY A 463 55.38 57.01 -27.85
CA GLY A 463 56.06 57.95 -26.97
C GLY A 463 57.58 58.04 -27.23
N ILE A 464 58.26 56.91 -27.45
CA ILE A 464 59.68 56.88 -27.82
C ILE A 464 59.90 57.51 -29.20
N ALA A 465 59.04 57.23 -30.18
CA ALA A 465 59.13 57.81 -31.52
C ALA A 465 58.92 59.33 -31.50
N ALA A 466 57.95 59.82 -30.73
CA ALA A 466 57.71 61.25 -30.53
C ALA A 466 58.90 61.93 -29.82
N ALA A 467 59.46 61.31 -28.77
CA ALA A 467 60.66 61.82 -28.10
C ALA A 467 61.89 61.89 -29.02
N LYS A 468 62.05 60.90 -29.92
CA LYS A 468 63.09 60.92 -30.97
C LYS A 468 62.89 62.07 -31.96
N ALA A 469 61.64 62.34 -32.37
CA ALA A 469 61.31 63.39 -33.32
C ALA A 469 61.55 64.82 -32.76
N VAL A 470 61.37 64.99 -31.44
CA VAL A 470 61.55 66.28 -30.73
C VAL A 470 63.00 66.46 -30.20
N GLY A 471 63.86 65.45 -30.37
CA GLY A 471 65.27 65.51 -29.93
C GLY A 471 65.49 65.35 -28.42
N ALA A 472 64.50 64.84 -27.69
CA ALA A 472 64.59 64.59 -26.26
C ALA A 472 65.32 63.26 -25.95
N GLU A 473 65.74 63.05 -24.69
CA GLU A 473 66.44 61.82 -24.26
C GLU A 473 65.54 60.57 -24.26
N TRP A 474 65.39 59.96 -25.43
CA TRP A 474 64.58 58.76 -25.66
C TRP A 474 65.15 57.47 -25.02
N ARG A 475 66.44 57.43 -24.68
CA ARG A 475 67.11 56.24 -24.10
C ARG A 475 66.58 55.87 -22.72
N ILE A 476 66.07 56.84 -21.95
CA ILE A 476 65.47 56.59 -20.63
C ILE A 476 64.11 55.90 -20.80
N LEU A 477 63.30 56.35 -21.75
CA LEU A 477 62.01 55.75 -22.09
C LEU A 477 62.18 54.33 -22.66
N GLU A 478 63.22 54.11 -23.45
CA GLU A 478 63.55 52.78 -23.98
C GLU A 478 64.00 51.80 -22.88
N LYS A 479 64.81 52.26 -21.91
CA LYS A 479 65.15 51.46 -20.71
C LYS A 479 63.91 51.17 -19.86
N ALA A 480 62.98 52.11 -19.74
CA ALA A 480 61.72 51.91 -19.02
C ALA A 480 60.80 50.92 -19.74
N LYS A 481 60.68 51.00 -21.08
CA LYS A 481 59.98 50.02 -21.92
C LYS A 481 60.56 48.61 -21.71
N ASN A 482 61.88 48.46 -21.75
CA ASN A 482 62.52 47.16 -21.57
C ASN A 482 62.33 46.58 -20.16
N ARG A 483 62.30 47.42 -19.11
CA ARG A 483 61.95 46.99 -17.75
C ARG A 483 60.48 46.56 -17.64
N LEU A 484 59.56 47.28 -18.28
CA LEU A 484 58.14 46.92 -18.33
C LEU A 484 57.90 45.63 -19.13
N LEU A 485 58.64 45.40 -20.22
CA LEU A 485 58.59 44.15 -20.97
C LEU A 485 58.97 42.94 -20.12
N HIS A 486 60.03 43.05 -19.30
CA HIS A 486 60.41 42.00 -18.35
C HIS A 486 59.42 41.79 -17.19
N GLN A 487 58.53 42.75 -16.93
CA GLN A 487 57.46 42.63 -15.94
C GLN A 487 56.10 42.24 -16.55
N SER A 488 55.96 42.34 -17.87
CA SER A 488 54.75 41.97 -18.60
C SER A 488 54.66 40.45 -18.80
N SER A 489 53.45 39.90 -18.69
CA SER A 489 53.19 38.46 -18.73
C SER A 489 53.45 37.79 -20.08
N ILE A 490 53.78 38.58 -21.12
CA ILE A 490 54.00 38.16 -22.51
C ILE A 490 55.27 37.30 -22.66
N GLU A 491 56.22 37.37 -21.73
CA GLU A 491 57.48 36.58 -21.76
C GLU A 491 57.58 35.49 -20.69
N SER A 492 56.46 35.08 -20.08
CA SER A 492 56.45 33.89 -19.20
C SER A 492 56.38 32.60 -20.05
N HIS A 493 57.52 31.92 -20.20
CA HIS A 493 57.54 30.54 -20.69
C HIS A 493 56.70 29.64 -19.77
N PRO A 494 55.85 28.74 -20.31
CA PRO A 494 55.13 27.79 -19.47
C PRO A 494 56.15 26.85 -18.85
N ARG A 495 56.34 26.94 -17.52
CA ARG A 495 56.97 25.85 -16.77
C ARG A 495 56.06 24.64 -16.89
N SER A 496 56.42 23.71 -17.77
CA SER A 496 55.92 22.34 -17.71
C SER A 496 56.27 21.78 -16.33
N LYS A 497 55.29 21.74 -15.44
CA LYS A 497 55.37 20.86 -14.28
C LYS A 497 54.73 19.57 -14.71
N ASP A 498 55.60 18.67 -15.15
CA ASP A 498 55.33 17.26 -15.26
C ASP A 498 54.73 16.75 -13.95
N ALA A 499 53.74 15.88 -14.13
CA ALA A 499 53.15 15.07 -13.12
C ALA A 499 54.23 14.26 -12.39
N ASP A 500 54.23 14.29 -11.06
CA ASP A 500 54.69 13.15 -10.28
C ASP A 500 54.02 13.13 -8.90
N GLY A 501 53.40 11.97 -8.63
CA GLY A 501 53.38 11.28 -7.35
C GLY A 501 52.75 11.97 -6.14
N GLY A 502 51.47 11.69 -5.90
CA GLY A 502 50.81 12.05 -4.63
C GLY A 502 49.50 11.31 -4.38
N THR A 503 49.41 10.02 -4.72
CA THR A 503 48.29 9.16 -4.29
C THR A 503 48.44 8.81 -2.82
N GLU A 504 47.99 9.68 -1.93
CA GLU A 504 47.61 9.28 -0.57
C GLU A 504 46.23 8.60 -0.61
N THR A 505 46.25 7.28 -0.76
CA THR A 505 45.11 6.43 -0.42
C THR A 505 44.79 6.59 1.08
N ARG A 506 43.75 7.36 1.41
CA ARG A 506 43.09 7.30 2.72
C ARG A 506 42.57 5.88 2.93
N ARG A 507 43.16 5.16 3.89
CA ARG A 507 42.63 3.90 4.41
C ARG A 507 41.29 4.15 5.08
N SER A 508 40.29 3.39 4.65
CA SER A 508 39.00 3.21 5.32
C SER A 508 39.21 2.65 6.73
N PRO A 509 38.49 3.13 7.75
CA PRO A 509 38.46 2.46 9.04
C PRO A 509 37.57 1.22 8.94
N VAL A 510 38.18 0.06 9.14
CA VAL A 510 37.46 -1.20 9.37
C VAL A 510 36.79 -1.10 10.73
N LEU A 511 35.46 -1.10 10.75
CA LEU A 511 34.67 -1.35 11.94
C LEU A 511 34.80 -2.82 12.31
N SER A 512 35.57 -3.11 13.35
CA SER A 512 35.51 -4.38 14.07
C SER A 512 34.27 -4.38 14.96
N ILE A 513 33.30 -5.23 14.60
CA ILE A 513 32.22 -5.64 15.49
C ILE A 513 32.79 -6.69 16.43
N ALA A 514 32.63 -6.47 17.73
CA ALA A 514 32.60 -7.50 18.76
C ALA A 514 31.13 -7.82 19.08
#